data_AF-A0A381SLW6-F1
#
_entry.id   AF-A0A381SLW6-F1
#
_cell.length_a   1.000
_cell.length_b   1.000
_cell.length_c   1.000
_cell.angle_alpha   90.00
_cell.angle_beta   90.00
_cell.angle_gamma   90.00
#
_symmetry.space_group_name_H-M   'P 1'
#
loop_
_entity.id
_entity.type
_entity.pdbx_description
1 polymer ?
#
loop_
_entity_poly.entity_id
_entity_poly.type
_entity_poly.pdbx_seq_one_letter_code
_entity_poly.pdbx_strand_id
1 'polypeptide(L)'
;MFEEITRDNWLLFAQKNYSNPTLEDNVEFLEDIKRFKYLKRLFRKYKTTGDVKIRLIINHIVVLQNVFGADVAITLLLFKIDREYWSVMKTVLNYLKLLYQHEMGEVDEDEKIKEMLREL
;
A
#
# COMPACT_ATOMS: atom_id res chain seq x y z
N MET A 1 17.25 3.87 -14.82
CA MET A 1 15.78 3.93 -14.77
C MET A 1 15.29 2.50 -14.95
N PHE A 2 14.51 1.93 -14.04
CA PHE A 2 13.83 0.67 -14.38
C PHE A 2 12.66 1.07 -15.28
N GLU A 3 12.68 0.64 -16.53
CA GLU A 3 11.71 1.07 -17.54
C GLU A 3 10.32 0.47 -17.29
N GLU A 4 10.20 -0.62 -16.53
CA GLU A 4 8.93 -1.19 -16.05
C GLU A 4 9.18 -2.16 -14.87
N ILE A 5 8.29 -2.16 -13.88
CA ILE A 5 8.32 -3.13 -12.77
C ILE A 5 7.67 -4.46 -13.20
N THR A 6 8.39 -5.56 -13.03
CA THR A 6 7.97 -6.92 -13.42
C THR A 6 8.00 -7.86 -12.22
N ARG A 7 7.42 -9.05 -12.39
CA ARG A 7 7.43 -10.09 -11.33
C ARG A 7 8.83 -10.55 -10.96
N ASP A 8 9.79 -10.41 -11.88
CA ASP A 8 11.16 -10.86 -11.68
C ASP A 8 12.04 -9.77 -11.05
N ASN A 9 11.73 -8.49 -11.28
CA ASN A 9 12.59 -7.38 -10.85
C ASN A 9 12.05 -6.58 -9.63
N TRP A 10 10.79 -6.76 -9.23
CA TRP A 10 10.16 -5.89 -8.23
C TRP A 10 10.88 -5.88 -6.88
N LEU A 11 11.47 -7.01 -6.46
CA LEU A 11 12.18 -7.08 -5.18
C LEU A 11 13.49 -6.29 -5.23
N LEU A 12 14.22 -6.39 -6.34
CA LEU A 12 15.43 -5.60 -6.56
C LEU A 12 15.10 -4.10 -6.68
N PHE A 13 13.98 -3.77 -7.35
CA PHE A 13 13.47 -2.41 -7.41
C PHE A 13 13.12 -1.88 -6.01
N ALA A 14 12.42 -2.65 -5.19
CA ALA A 14 12.09 -2.27 -3.82
C ALA A 14 13.36 -2.05 -2.99
N GLN A 15 14.29 -3.00 -3.01
CA GLN A 15 15.53 -2.91 -2.23
C GLN A 15 16.36 -1.67 -2.58
N LYS A 16 16.45 -1.32 -3.87
CA LYS A 16 17.19 -0.12 -4.33
C LYS A 16 16.57 1.21 -3.89
N ASN A 17 15.27 1.20 -3.59
CA ASN A 17 14.52 2.39 -3.17
C ASN A 17 14.14 2.33 -1.69
N TYR A 18 14.66 1.37 -0.93
CA TYR A 18 14.45 1.26 0.50
C TYR A 18 15.44 2.15 1.24
N SER A 19 14.94 2.93 2.20
CA SER A 19 15.74 3.78 3.05
C SER A 19 15.18 3.73 4.47
N ASN A 20 15.95 3.19 5.40
CA ASN A 20 15.65 3.17 6.82
C ASN A 20 16.92 3.61 7.59
N PRO A 21 16.83 4.49 8.60
CA PRO A 21 18.02 4.97 9.33
C PRO A 21 18.66 3.94 10.30
N THR A 22 18.27 2.66 10.26
CA THR A 22 18.68 1.66 11.26
C THR A 22 19.94 0.89 10.84
N LEU A 23 20.55 0.15 11.79
CA LEU A 23 21.75 -0.65 11.53
C LEU A 23 21.44 -2.04 10.91
N GLU A 24 20.15 -2.42 10.84
CA GLU A 24 19.70 -3.76 10.42
C GLU A 24 18.84 -3.73 9.15
N ASP A 25 19.14 -2.82 8.22
CA ASP A 25 18.35 -2.54 7.01
C ASP A 25 17.85 -3.79 6.25
N ASN A 26 18.69 -4.82 6.13
CA ASN A 26 18.32 -6.05 5.41
C ASN A 26 17.23 -6.86 6.13
N VAL A 27 17.28 -6.96 7.45
CA VAL A 27 16.29 -7.69 8.25
C VAL A 27 14.97 -6.92 8.24
N GLU A 28 15.05 -5.61 8.45
CA GLU A 28 13.87 -4.74 8.47
C GLU A 28 13.19 -4.67 7.11
N PHE A 29 13.97 -4.58 6.02
CA PHE A 29 13.45 -4.66 4.65
C PHE A 29 12.59 -5.92 4.44
N LEU A 30 13.08 -7.08 4.86
CA LEU A 30 12.33 -8.34 4.72
C LEU A 30 11.04 -8.34 5.55
N GLU A 31 11.02 -7.70 6.72
CA GLU A 31 9.82 -7.55 7.53
C GLU A 31 8.81 -6.56 6.91
N ASP A 32 9.27 -5.44 6.40
CA ASP A 32 8.40 -4.44 5.78
C ASP A 32 7.82 -4.91 4.44
N ILE A 33 8.57 -5.68 3.65
CA ILE A 33 8.06 -6.32 2.43
C ILE A 33 6.88 -7.26 2.71
N LYS A 34 6.81 -7.90 3.90
CA LYS A 34 5.67 -8.74 4.28
C LYS A 34 4.37 -7.93 4.41
N ARG A 35 4.43 -6.60 4.56
CA ARG A 35 3.25 -5.73 4.68
C ARG A 35 2.41 -5.73 3.42
N PHE A 36 3.00 -5.83 2.24
CA PHE A 36 2.24 -5.95 0.98
C PHE A 36 1.34 -7.21 1.00
N LYS A 37 1.90 -8.35 1.41
CA LYS A 37 1.13 -9.60 1.55
C LYS A 37 0.05 -9.46 2.62
N TYR A 38 0.34 -8.74 3.71
CA TYR A 38 -0.62 -8.57 4.79
C TYR A 38 -1.77 -7.64 4.41
N LEU A 39 -1.49 -6.51 3.74
CA LEU A 39 -2.50 -5.62 3.17
C LEU A 39 -3.44 -6.37 2.23
N LYS A 40 -2.89 -7.16 1.30
CA LYS A 40 -3.69 -8.03 0.43
C LYS A 40 -4.62 -8.97 1.20
N ARG A 41 -4.13 -9.56 2.30
CA ARG A 41 -4.96 -10.40 3.19
C ARG A 41 -6.07 -9.60 3.88
N LEU A 42 -5.79 -8.37 4.32
CA LEU A 42 -6.77 -7.50 4.97
C LEU A 42 -7.88 -7.08 3.98
N PHE A 43 -7.52 -6.68 2.76
CA PHE A 43 -8.48 -6.33 1.72
C PHE A 43 -9.34 -7.53 1.30
N ARG A 44 -8.72 -8.71 1.12
CA ARG A 44 -9.46 -9.95 0.84
C ARG A 44 -10.44 -10.29 1.95
N LYS A 45 -10.03 -10.20 3.21
CA LYS A 45 -10.92 -10.45 4.35
C LYS A 45 -12.11 -9.50 4.32
N TYR A 46 -11.86 -8.21 4.13
CA TYR A 46 -12.93 -7.20 4.04
C TYR A 46 -13.91 -7.52 2.91
N LYS A 47 -13.42 -7.87 1.72
CA LYS A 47 -14.28 -8.26 0.60
C LYS A 47 -15.12 -9.52 0.89
N THR A 48 -14.60 -10.46 1.67
CA THR A 48 -15.31 -11.71 2.00
C THR A 48 -16.28 -11.57 3.18
N THR A 49 -15.92 -10.84 4.24
CA THR A 49 -16.71 -10.81 5.49
C THR A 49 -17.36 -9.46 5.77
N GLY A 50 -16.95 -8.40 5.08
CA GLY A 50 -17.34 -7.02 5.40
C GLY A 50 -16.60 -6.41 6.59
N ASP A 51 -15.77 -7.18 7.30
CA ASP A 51 -14.99 -6.69 8.45
C ASP A 51 -13.66 -6.12 8.02
N VAL A 52 -13.34 -4.92 8.49
CA VAL A 52 -12.08 -4.24 8.18
C VAL A 52 -11.36 -3.79 9.44
N LYS A 53 -10.04 -4.00 9.46
CA LYS A 53 -9.14 -3.44 10.48
C LYS A 53 -8.51 -2.16 9.95
N ILE A 54 -9.29 -1.09 9.83
CA ILE A 54 -8.89 0.12 9.09
C ILE A 54 -7.61 0.76 9.64
N ARG A 55 -7.47 0.90 10.97
CA ARG A 55 -6.26 1.42 11.61
C ARG A 55 -5.01 0.59 11.28
N LEU A 56 -5.15 -0.72 11.16
CA LEU A 56 -4.04 -1.61 10.81
C LEU A 56 -3.61 -1.45 9.35
N ILE A 57 -4.57 -1.25 8.44
CA ILE A 57 -4.30 -0.94 7.02
C ILE A 57 -3.52 0.37 6.91
N ILE A 58 -4.01 1.42 7.58
CA ILE A 58 -3.35 2.73 7.62
C ILE A 58 -1.91 2.58 8.12
N ASN A 59 -1.71 1.91 9.26
CA ASN A 59 -0.37 1.72 9.82
C ASN A 59 0.58 1.03 8.85
N HIS A 60 0.13 0.00 8.14
CA HIS A 60 0.97 -0.66 7.14
C HIS A 60 1.34 0.25 5.98
N ILE A 61 0.41 1.06 5.48
CA ILE A 61 0.66 1.99 4.38
C ILE A 61 1.62 3.10 4.83
N VAL A 62 1.42 3.68 6.03
CA VAL A 62 2.31 4.71 6.59
C VAL A 62 3.73 4.19 6.78
N VAL A 63 3.90 2.96 7.30
CA VAL A 63 5.24 2.37 7.43
C VAL A 63 5.90 2.19 6.06
N LEU A 64 5.16 1.68 5.07
CA LEU A 64 5.68 1.54 3.70
C LEU A 64 6.06 2.90 3.10
N GLN A 65 5.26 3.94 3.30
CA GLN A 65 5.57 5.30 2.87
C GLN A 65 6.85 5.82 3.53
N ASN A 66 7.06 5.56 4.81
CA ASN A 66 8.24 6.06 5.53
C ASN A 66 9.54 5.45 5.00
N VAL A 67 9.54 4.16 4.66
CA VAL A 67 10.75 3.45 4.23
C VAL A 67 10.99 3.45 2.72
N PHE A 68 9.96 3.72 1.90
CA PHE A 68 10.09 3.76 0.43
C PHE A 68 9.86 5.17 -0.16
N GLY A 69 9.30 6.11 0.60
CA GLY A 69 8.71 7.33 0.03
C GLY A 69 7.35 7.07 -0.63
N ALA A 70 6.62 8.15 -0.92
CA ALA A 70 5.25 8.05 -1.45
C ALA A 70 5.19 7.36 -2.82
N ASP A 71 5.94 7.85 -3.81
CA ASP A 71 5.88 7.39 -5.19
C ASP A 71 6.21 5.89 -5.33
N VAL A 72 7.27 5.44 -4.65
CA VAL A 72 7.73 4.04 -4.68
C VAL A 72 6.77 3.16 -3.91
N ALA A 73 6.27 3.59 -2.74
CA ALA A 73 5.29 2.83 -1.97
C ALA A 73 4.01 2.61 -2.77
N ILE A 74 3.49 3.64 -3.44
CA ILE A 74 2.29 3.56 -4.28
C ILE A 74 2.53 2.66 -5.49
N THR A 75 3.67 2.80 -6.17
CA THR A 75 4.06 1.93 -7.29
C THR A 75 4.07 0.46 -6.88
N LEU A 76 4.70 0.15 -5.73
CA LEU A 76 4.73 -1.21 -5.20
C LEU A 76 3.33 -1.69 -4.76
N LEU A 77 2.50 -0.83 -4.18
CA LEU A 77 1.13 -1.17 -3.82
C LEU A 77 0.29 -1.52 -5.06
N LEU A 78 0.33 -0.69 -6.10
CA LEU A 78 -0.36 -0.93 -7.38
C LEU A 78 0.10 -2.24 -8.03
N PHE A 79 1.39 -2.56 -7.92
CA PHE A 79 1.94 -3.80 -8.48
C PHE A 79 1.56 -5.05 -7.66
N LYS A 80 1.47 -4.95 -6.33
CA LYS A 80 1.26 -6.10 -5.43
C LYS A 80 -0.20 -6.37 -5.08
N ILE A 81 -1.05 -5.35 -5.13
CA ILE A 81 -2.47 -5.44 -4.79
C ILE A 81 -3.29 -5.66 -6.07
N ASP A 82 -4.14 -6.69 -6.06
CA ASP A 82 -4.98 -7.00 -7.21
C ASP A 82 -6.01 -5.88 -7.45
N ARG A 83 -6.36 -5.63 -8.72
CA ARG A 83 -7.30 -4.56 -9.13
C ARG A 83 -8.64 -4.60 -8.39
N GLU A 84 -9.12 -5.79 -8.04
CA GLU A 84 -10.37 -5.97 -7.31
C GLU A 84 -10.37 -5.35 -5.89
N TYR A 85 -9.20 -5.02 -5.35
CA TYR A 85 -9.03 -4.38 -4.04
C TYR A 85 -8.62 -2.90 -4.16
N TRP A 86 -8.49 -2.37 -5.38
CA TRP A 86 -8.02 -1.00 -5.59
C TRP A 86 -8.99 0.05 -5.05
N SER A 87 -10.30 -0.21 -5.03
CA SER A 87 -11.29 0.73 -4.47
C SER A 87 -11.01 1.03 -3.00
N VAL A 88 -10.86 -0.01 -2.18
CA VAL A 88 -10.50 0.12 -0.75
C VAL A 88 -9.14 0.78 -0.56
N MET A 89 -8.15 0.35 -1.35
CA MET A 89 -6.80 0.92 -1.28
C MET A 89 -6.79 2.41 -1.63
N LYS A 90 -7.47 2.81 -2.72
CA LYS A 90 -7.60 4.19 -3.17
C LYS A 90 -8.20 5.06 -2.08
N THR A 91 -9.30 4.63 -1.44
CA THR A 91 -9.92 5.40 -0.36
C THR A 91 -8.93 5.69 0.78
N VAL A 92 -8.13 4.70 1.18
CA VAL A 92 -7.14 4.89 2.25
C VAL A 92 -5.98 5.78 1.79
N LEU A 93 -5.50 5.62 0.55
CA LEU A 93 -4.42 6.46 0.01
C LEU A 93 -4.86 7.93 -0.14
N ASN A 94 -6.10 8.18 -0.57
CA ASN A 94 -6.69 9.52 -0.64
C ASN A 94 -6.82 10.15 0.75
N TYR A 95 -7.28 9.38 1.74
CA TYR A 95 -7.34 9.85 3.13
C TYR A 95 -5.97 10.26 3.67
N LEU A 96 -4.92 9.50 3.34
CA LEU A 96 -3.54 9.81 3.70
C LEU A 96 -2.90 10.90 2.83
N LYS A 97 -3.63 11.45 1.85
CA LYS A 97 -3.15 12.45 0.88
C LYS A 97 -1.91 11.99 0.11
N LEU A 98 -1.87 10.69 -0.22
CA LEU A 98 -0.78 10.07 -0.96
C LEU A 98 -0.98 10.11 -2.47
N LEU A 99 -2.20 10.39 -2.95
CA LEU A 99 -2.51 10.46 -4.37
C LEU A 99 -2.78 11.91 -4.81
N TYR A 100 -2.35 12.25 -6.01
CA TYR A 100 -2.79 13.44 -6.72
C TYR A 100 -4.23 13.26 -7.24
N GLN A 101 -4.94 14.38 -7.47
CA GLN A 101 -6.38 14.36 -7.82
C GLN A 101 -6.77 13.50 -9.04
N HIS A 102 -5.84 13.26 -9.96
CA HIS A 102 -6.08 12.50 -11.20
C HIS A 102 -5.61 11.04 -11.11
N GLU A 103 -4.86 10.67 -10.08
CA GLU A 103 -4.35 9.32 -9.94
C GLU A 103 -5.47 8.35 -9.58
N MET A 104 -5.43 7.17 -10.21
CA MET A 104 -6.47 6.15 -10.08
C MET A 104 -7.88 6.68 -10.42
N GLY A 105 -8.02 7.62 -11.38
CA GLY A 105 -9.30 8.24 -11.75
C GLY A 105 -10.40 7.26 -12.17
N GLU A 106 -10.03 6.09 -12.71
CA GLU A 106 -10.98 5.03 -13.13
C GLU A 106 -11.53 4.17 -11.98
N VAL A 107 -10.99 4.32 -10.77
CA VAL A 107 -11.36 3.49 -9.61
C VAL A 107 -12.23 4.31 -8.67
N ASP A 108 -13.42 3.84 -8.35
CA ASP A 108 -14.28 4.50 -7.36
C ASP A 108 -13.79 4.26 -5.92
N GLU A 109 -14.02 5.24 -5.04
CA GLU A 109 -13.77 5.08 -3.61
C GLU A 109 -14.80 4.14 -2.97
N ASP A 110 -14.35 3.33 -2.02
CA ASP A 110 -15.24 2.56 -1.14
C ASP A 110 -15.84 3.49 -0.07
N GLU A 111 -17.15 3.74 -0.17
CA GLU A 111 -17.89 4.64 0.73
C GLU A 111 -17.93 4.14 2.18
N LYS A 112 -18.00 2.82 2.42
CA LYS A 112 -17.96 2.27 3.79
C LYS A 112 -16.61 2.55 4.44
N ILE A 113 -15.53 2.36 3.70
CA ILE A 113 -14.18 2.68 4.18
C ILE A 113 -14.04 4.17 4.43
N LYS A 114 -14.60 5.02 3.57
CA LYS A 114 -14.59 6.48 3.70
C LYS A 114 -15.31 6.95 4.96
N GLU A 115 -16.46 6.39 5.27
CA GLU A 115 -17.18 6.64 6.52
C GLU A 115 -16.34 6.24 7.73
N MET A 116 -15.78 5.03 7.73
CA MET A 116 -14.92 4.57 8.83
C MET A 116 -13.68 5.44 9.03
N LEU A 117 -13.14 6.03 7.96
CA LEU A 117 -12.01 6.95 8.02
C LEU A 117 -12.39 8.33 8.56
N ARG A 118 -13.63 8.79 8.36
CA ARG A 118 -14.14 10.05 8.95
C ARG A 118 -14.35 9.96 10.46
N GLU A 119 -14.55 8.76 10.98
CA GLU A 119 -14.76 8.48 12.40
C GLU A 119 -13.45 8.26 13.20
N LEU A 120 -12.28 8.28 12.54
CA LEU A 120 -10.96 8.11 13.18
C LEU A 120 -10.43 9.40 13.82
#